data_AF-A0A2J6T2T2-F1
#
_entry.id   AF-A0A2J6T2T2-F1
#
_cell.length_a   1.000
_cell.length_b   1.000
_cell.length_c   1.000
_cell.angle_alpha   90.00
_cell.angle_beta   90.00
_cell.angle_gamma   90.00
#
_symmetry.space_group_name_H-M   'P 1'
#
loop_
_entity.id
_entity.type
_entity.pdbx_description
1 polymer ?
#
loop_
_entity_poly.entity_id
_entity_poly.type
_entity_poly.pdbx_seq_one_letter_code
_entity_poly.pdbx_strand_id
1 'polypeptide(L)'
;LKIICKYVVSIDGNPAPNCYNDYWVQWSIKSPLLAHLAILTSAIYQAEAQNEPPGQSPITLRYKVKSIELLNEMLGNEESATSPEAIAGVLYLMVNEWYWCNRDVVQSHIVGLKEMIRLRGGLHNLGLSGFVRKMVLHIDYNVACSYDIEPAFSHVEPTQPRHPVEMSIPFVAAEQDFCSITEELQIGKETATILDDMRFVILALIKHAEQDSAEPEQMKLTATATWIRDRIASLPDGSSLASPLASDFIYKSCRIAALIYCKAIVERSSLTKVCTLKELTHLWATMWRVKLSRWKQIPGIFLFVIASALSAAELTPHGRFTKAMFKTATSFIGLDYFDFVDAALMAFVKLQRWLRTGGEEVERSSKPVPLEFIHIYES
;
A
#
# COMPACT_ATOMS: atom_id res chain seq x y z
N LEU A 1 -3.41 8.50 -24.82
CA LEU A 1 -2.48 7.62 -24.07
C LEU A 1 -1.53 8.32 -23.08
N LYS A 2 -1.33 9.66 -23.09
CA LYS A 2 -0.33 10.34 -22.23
C LYS A 2 -0.75 10.63 -20.78
N ILE A 3 -2.01 10.39 -20.40
CA ILE A 3 -2.54 10.80 -19.09
C ILE A 3 -2.58 9.64 -18.07
N ILE A 4 -2.72 8.38 -18.52
CA ILE A 4 -3.04 7.26 -17.62
C ILE A 4 -1.81 6.43 -17.20
N CYS A 5 -0.74 6.35 -18.02
CA CYS A 5 0.50 5.64 -17.65
C CYS A 5 1.33 6.35 -16.58
N LYS A 6 0.99 7.61 -16.26
CA LYS A 6 1.75 8.48 -15.38
C LYS A 6 1.82 7.93 -13.95
N TYR A 7 0.71 7.44 -13.41
CA TYR A 7 0.58 7.12 -11.98
C TYR A 7 0.68 5.64 -11.63
N VAL A 8 0.88 4.76 -12.61
CA VAL A 8 0.94 3.31 -12.36
C VAL A 8 2.16 2.94 -11.51
N VAL A 9 3.28 3.62 -11.75
CA VAL A 9 4.57 3.40 -11.07
C VAL A 9 5.30 4.70 -10.70
N SER A 10 4.62 5.86 -10.77
CA SER A 10 5.18 7.15 -10.33
C SER A 10 4.19 7.86 -9.43
N ILE A 11 4.64 8.22 -8.22
CA ILE A 11 3.81 8.93 -7.22
C ILE A 11 3.27 10.25 -7.77
N ASP A 12 4.08 10.99 -8.54
CA ASP A 12 3.76 12.33 -9.05
C ASP A 12 3.29 12.34 -10.51
N GLY A 13 3.15 11.18 -11.13
CA GLY A 13 2.78 11.09 -12.53
C GLY A 13 3.92 11.34 -13.54
N ASN A 14 5.16 11.57 -13.10
CA ASN A 14 6.28 11.80 -14.01
C ASN A 14 7.33 10.69 -13.85
N PRO A 15 7.15 9.52 -14.49
CA PRO A 15 8.05 8.39 -14.29
C PRO A 15 9.48 8.75 -14.69
N ALA A 16 10.45 8.37 -13.86
CA ALA A 16 11.84 8.29 -14.26
C ALA A 16 12.06 6.99 -15.09
N PRO A 17 13.12 6.89 -15.91
CA PRO A 17 13.52 5.62 -16.49
C PRO A 17 13.61 4.55 -15.39
N ASN A 18 12.97 3.41 -15.61
CA ASN A 18 12.87 2.34 -14.63
C ASN A 18 12.62 0.99 -15.34
N CYS A 19 12.86 -0.10 -14.61
CA CYS A 19 12.74 -1.45 -15.13
C CYS A 19 11.31 -1.79 -15.60
N TYR A 20 10.28 -1.08 -15.14
CA TYR A 20 8.91 -1.27 -15.62
C TYR A 20 8.78 -0.90 -17.11
N ASN A 21 9.32 0.24 -17.53
CA ASN A 21 9.27 0.62 -18.94
C ASN A 21 10.13 -0.30 -19.83
N ASP A 22 11.27 -0.76 -19.31
CA ASP A 22 12.23 -1.55 -20.08
C ASP A 22 11.80 -3.01 -20.25
N TYR A 23 11.23 -3.62 -19.20
CA TYR A 23 10.83 -5.03 -19.22
C TYR A 23 9.32 -5.21 -19.37
N TRP A 24 8.53 -4.59 -18.49
CA TRP A 24 7.09 -4.83 -18.44
C TRP A 24 6.37 -4.32 -19.68
N VAL A 25 6.61 -3.08 -20.09
CA VAL A 25 5.92 -2.49 -21.26
C VAL A 25 6.27 -3.26 -22.54
N GLN A 26 7.55 -3.60 -22.72
CA GLN A 26 8.03 -4.36 -23.87
C GLN A 26 7.46 -5.79 -23.92
N TRP A 27 7.29 -6.43 -22.77
CA TRP A 27 6.68 -7.75 -22.68
C TRP A 27 5.17 -7.70 -22.87
N SER A 28 4.48 -6.82 -22.15
CA SER A 28 3.01 -6.72 -22.15
C SER A 28 2.44 -6.35 -23.52
N ILE A 29 3.10 -5.49 -24.30
CA ILE A 29 2.61 -5.12 -25.64
C ILE A 29 2.67 -6.28 -26.64
N LYS A 30 3.51 -7.29 -26.41
CA LYS A 30 3.61 -8.49 -27.25
C LYS A 30 2.53 -9.53 -26.92
N SER A 31 1.89 -9.43 -25.77
CA SER A 31 0.79 -10.30 -25.36
C SER A 31 -0.55 -9.65 -25.69
N PRO A 32 -1.40 -10.27 -26.53
CA PRO A 32 -2.74 -9.75 -26.81
C PRO A 32 -3.54 -9.53 -25.52
N LEU A 33 -3.49 -10.47 -24.58
CA LEU A 33 -4.19 -10.37 -23.29
C LEU A 33 -3.72 -9.15 -22.48
N LEU A 34 -2.41 -9.02 -22.27
CA LEU A 34 -1.87 -7.95 -21.41
C LEU A 34 -2.04 -6.57 -22.04
N ALA A 35 -1.93 -6.47 -23.37
CA ALA A 35 -2.23 -5.24 -24.09
C ALA A 35 -3.71 -4.83 -23.90
N HIS A 36 -4.65 -5.77 -24.01
CA HIS A 36 -6.07 -5.50 -23.75
C HIS A 36 -6.34 -5.11 -22.30
N LEU A 37 -5.69 -5.75 -21.33
CA LEU A 37 -5.81 -5.40 -19.91
C LEU A 37 -5.27 -4.00 -19.60
N ALA A 38 -4.20 -3.57 -20.25
CA ALA A 38 -3.70 -2.20 -20.14
C ALA A 38 -4.71 -1.18 -20.67
N ILE A 39 -5.39 -1.50 -21.79
CA ILE A 39 -6.45 -0.65 -22.36
C ILE A 39 -7.69 -0.67 -21.45
N LEU A 40 -8.10 -1.84 -20.94
CA LEU A 40 -9.20 -1.96 -19.98
C LEU A 40 -8.96 -1.08 -18.76
N THR A 41 -7.79 -1.20 -18.14
CA THR A 41 -7.40 -0.39 -16.98
C THR A 41 -7.48 1.10 -17.30
N SER A 42 -7.06 1.47 -18.52
CA SER A 42 -7.17 2.86 -18.98
C SER A 42 -8.63 3.31 -19.19
N ALA A 43 -9.47 2.47 -19.75
CA ALA A 43 -10.89 2.75 -19.91
C ALA A 43 -11.60 2.92 -18.56
N ILE A 44 -11.26 2.10 -17.55
CA ILE A 44 -11.78 2.21 -16.19
C ILE A 44 -11.44 3.58 -15.58
N TYR A 45 -10.17 3.99 -15.63
CA TYR A 45 -9.76 5.29 -15.09
C TYR A 45 -10.37 6.46 -15.86
N GLN A 46 -10.53 6.33 -17.18
CA GLN A 46 -11.19 7.35 -17.98
C GLN A 46 -12.66 7.49 -17.61
N ALA A 47 -13.39 6.37 -17.46
CA ALA A 47 -14.79 6.38 -17.02
C ALA A 47 -14.90 7.02 -15.64
N GLU A 48 -14.00 6.67 -14.70
CA GLU A 48 -13.95 7.29 -13.38
C GLU A 48 -13.70 8.80 -13.46
N ALA A 49 -12.76 9.26 -14.28
CA ALA A 49 -12.50 10.69 -14.50
C ALA A 49 -13.68 11.43 -15.16
N GLN A 50 -14.56 10.71 -15.84
CA GLN A 50 -15.79 11.24 -16.45
C GLN A 50 -17.02 11.08 -15.54
N ASN A 51 -16.83 10.63 -14.29
CA ASN A 51 -17.90 10.34 -13.34
C ASN A 51 -18.90 9.27 -13.84
N GLU A 52 -18.46 8.36 -14.69
CA GLU A 52 -19.24 7.22 -15.18
C GLU A 52 -18.82 5.95 -14.42
N PRO A 53 -19.76 5.20 -13.80
CA PRO A 53 -19.45 3.89 -13.23
C PRO A 53 -18.86 2.96 -14.30
N PRO A 54 -17.72 2.29 -14.07
CA PRO A 54 -17.09 1.47 -15.12
C PRO A 54 -17.97 0.33 -15.63
N GLY A 55 -18.88 -0.18 -14.79
CA GLY A 55 -19.87 -1.18 -15.18
C GLY A 55 -20.98 -0.67 -16.11
N GLN A 56 -21.08 0.64 -16.32
CA GLN A 56 -22.01 1.30 -17.25
C GLN A 56 -21.31 1.80 -18.52
N SER A 57 -19.98 1.94 -18.48
CA SER A 57 -19.17 2.40 -19.61
C SER A 57 -19.06 1.35 -20.72
N PRO A 58 -19.63 1.56 -21.91
CA PRO A 58 -19.60 0.57 -22.99
C PRO A 58 -18.18 0.20 -23.43
N ILE A 59 -17.27 1.17 -23.39
CA ILE A 59 -15.85 0.97 -23.72
C ILE A 59 -15.21 0.04 -22.70
N THR A 60 -15.41 0.30 -21.40
CA THR A 60 -14.87 -0.54 -20.33
C THR A 60 -15.39 -1.97 -20.43
N LEU A 61 -16.71 -2.14 -20.59
CA LEU A 61 -17.33 -3.45 -20.72
C LEU A 61 -16.78 -4.23 -21.92
N ARG A 62 -16.62 -3.58 -23.07
CA ARG A 62 -16.06 -4.20 -24.28
C ARG A 62 -14.65 -4.76 -24.03
N TYR A 63 -13.77 -3.98 -23.42
CA TYR A 63 -12.41 -4.43 -23.12
C TYR A 63 -12.36 -5.46 -21.98
N LYS A 64 -13.30 -5.41 -21.03
CA LYS A 64 -13.42 -6.42 -19.96
C LYS A 64 -13.80 -7.78 -20.54
N VAL A 65 -14.85 -7.83 -21.36
CA VAL A 65 -15.29 -9.04 -22.05
C VAL A 65 -14.15 -9.61 -22.89
N LYS A 66 -13.50 -8.78 -23.72
CA LYS A 66 -12.41 -9.27 -24.58
C LYS A 66 -11.21 -9.79 -23.80
N SER A 67 -10.86 -9.16 -22.69
CA SER A 67 -9.76 -9.63 -21.83
C SER A 67 -10.08 -10.99 -21.19
N ILE A 68 -11.33 -11.20 -20.77
CA ILE A 68 -11.79 -12.48 -20.21
C ILE A 68 -11.80 -13.58 -21.29
N GLU A 69 -12.27 -13.28 -22.50
CA GLU A 69 -12.21 -14.22 -23.63
C GLU A 69 -10.78 -14.69 -23.90
N LEU A 70 -9.84 -13.75 -24.04
CA LEU A 70 -8.42 -14.06 -24.30
C LEU A 70 -7.80 -14.87 -23.16
N LEU A 71 -8.13 -14.55 -21.91
CA LEU A 71 -7.67 -15.32 -20.76
C LEU A 71 -8.25 -16.74 -20.78
N ASN A 72 -9.54 -16.91 -21.06
CA ASN A 72 -10.17 -18.23 -21.11
C ASN A 72 -9.59 -19.10 -22.24
N GLU A 73 -9.29 -18.52 -23.39
CA GLU A 73 -8.58 -19.22 -24.48
C GLU A 73 -7.21 -19.75 -24.00
N MET A 74 -6.46 -18.95 -23.25
CA MET A 74 -5.19 -19.40 -22.66
C MET A 74 -5.38 -20.49 -21.60
N LEU A 75 -6.34 -20.31 -20.69
CA LEU A 75 -6.64 -21.28 -19.62
C LEU A 75 -7.13 -22.62 -20.17
N GLY A 76 -7.73 -22.64 -21.35
CA GLY A 76 -8.17 -23.87 -22.04
C GLY A 76 -7.05 -24.66 -22.73
N ASN A 77 -5.83 -24.12 -22.80
CA ASN A 77 -4.68 -24.76 -23.44
C ASN A 77 -3.60 -25.07 -22.40
N GLU A 78 -3.28 -26.35 -22.22
CA GLU A 78 -2.30 -26.84 -21.21
C GLU A 78 -0.95 -26.10 -21.25
N GLU A 79 -0.46 -25.74 -22.44
CA GLU A 79 0.83 -25.05 -22.60
C GLU A 79 0.78 -23.60 -22.13
N SER A 80 -0.37 -22.92 -22.26
CA SER A 80 -0.50 -21.50 -21.95
C SER A 80 -1.30 -21.21 -20.68
N ALA A 81 -2.02 -22.19 -20.13
CA ALA A 81 -2.91 -22.04 -18.99
C ALA A 81 -2.20 -21.54 -17.72
N THR A 82 -0.92 -21.84 -17.59
CA THR A 82 -0.12 -21.36 -16.46
C THR A 82 1.00 -20.45 -16.90
N SER A 83 0.99 -19.93 -18.14
CA SER A 83 2.07 -19.08 -18.66
C SER A 83 2.24 -17.80 -17.83
N PRO A 84 3.42 -17.14 -17.89
CA PRO A 84 3.63 -15.85 -17.23
C PRO A 84 2.55 -14.82 -17.58
N GLU A 85 2.09 -14.81 -18.84
CA GLU A 85 1.03 -13.93 -19.36
C GLU A 85 -0.33 -14.25 -18.74
N ALA A 86 -0.70 -15.54 -18.63
CA ALA A 86 -1.97 -15.94 -18.02
C ALA A 86 -2.01 -15.57 -16.53
N ILE A 87 -0.91 -15.84 -15.81
CA ILE A 87 -0.74 -15.48 -14.39
C ILE A 87 -0.85 -13.97 -14.20
N ALA A 88 -0.13 -13.20 -15.02
CA ALA A 88 -0.22 -11.75 -15.01
C ALA A 88 -1.64 -11.26 -15.37
N GLY A 89 -2.33 -11.93 -16.28
CA GLY A 89 -3.71 -11.62 -16.65
C GLY A 89 -4.67 -11.74 -15.48
N VAL A 90 -4.62 -12.87 -14.76
CA VAL A 90 -5.40 -13.07 -13.52
C VAL A 90 -5.04 -12.01 -12.47
N LEU A 91 -3.76 -11.71 -12.31
CA LEU A 91 -3.29 -10.69 -11.37
C LEU A 91 -3.88 -9.30 -11.67
N TYR A 92 -3.91 -8.89 -12.94
CA TYR A 92 -4.46 -7.60 -13.35
C TYR A 92 -5.98 -7.51 -13.17
N LEU A 93 -6.70 -8.59 -13.46
CA LEU A 93 -8.14 -8.67 -13.16
C LEU A 93 -8.39 -8.54 -11.66
N MET A 94 -7.60 -9.24 -10.84
CA MET A 94 -7.67 -9.14 -9.38
C MET A 94 -7.41 -7.72 -8.88
N VAL A 95 -6.40 -7.01 -9.41
CA VAL A 95 -6.11 -5.62 -9.04
C VAL A 95 -7.29 -4.69 -9.36
N ASN A 96 -7.94 -4.89 -10.50
CA ASN A 96 -9.12 -4.11 -10.87
C ASN A 96 -10.27 -4.35 -9.87
N GLU A 97 -10.52 -5.59 -9.48
CA GLU A 97 -11.58 -5.92 -8.51
C GLU A 97 -11.22 -5.45 -7.08
N TRP A 98 -9.95 -5.54 -6.71
CA TRP A 98 -9.41 -5.02 -5.44
C TRP A 98 -9.59 -3.50 -5.32
N TYR A 99 -9.37 -2.77 -6.41
CA TYR A 99 -9.60 -1.33 -6.46
C TYR A 99 -11.04 -0.96 -6.07
N TRP A 100 -12.03 -1.78 -6.48
CA TRP A 100 -13.45 -1.60 -6.18
C TRP A 100 -13.93 -2.26 -4.87
N CYS A 101 -13.03 -2.83 -4.07
CA CYS A 101 -13.38 -3.54 -2.83
C CYS A 101 -14.28 -4.77 -3.04
N ASN A 102 -14.20 -5.43 -4.20
CA ASN A 102 -14.95 -6.66 -4.49
C ASN A 102 -14.27 -7.89 -3.84
N ARG A 103 -14.28 -7.95 -2.50
CA ARG A 103 -13.53 -8.93 -1.70
C ARG A 103 -13.75 -10.38 -2.14
N ASP A 104 -14.99 -10.80 -2.38
CA ASP A 104 -15.30 -12.18 -2.79
C ASP A 104 -14.67 -12.54 -4.15
N VAL A 105 -14.65 -11.57 -5.08
CA VAL A 105 -14.07 -11.74 -6.42
C VAL A 105 -12.53 -11.75 -6.31
N VAL A 106 -11.95 -10.88 -5.50
CA VAL A 106 -10.52 -10.89 -5.20
C VAL A 106 -10.10 -12.25 -4.62
N GLN A 107 -10.86 -12.77 -3.66
CA GLN A 107 -10.58 -14.08 -3.06
C GLN A 107 -10.64 -15.21 -4.09
N SER A 108 -11.62 -15.17 -4.99
CA SER A 108 -11.73 -16.15 -6.09
C SER A 108 -10.51 -16.11 -7.01
N HIS A 109 -10.02 -14.91 -7.34
CA HIS A 109 -8.78 -14.75 -8.11
C HIS A 109 -7.55 -15.25 -7.36
N ILE A 110 -7.43 -15.01 -6.05
CA ILE A 110 -6.34 -15.54 -5.21
C ILE A 110 -6.32 -17.08 -5.23
N VAL A 111 -7.48 -17.72 -5.09
CA VAL A 111 -7.61 -19.19 -5.14
C VAL A 111 -7.12 -19.73 -6.50
N GLY A 112 -7.57 -19.13 -7.60
CA GLY A 112 -7.11 -19.51 -8.93
C GLY A 112 -5.61 -19.29 -9.12
N LEU A 113 -5.09 -18.16 -8.65
CA LEU A 113 -3.67 -17.82 -8.75
C LEU A 113 -2.79 -18.79 -7.95
N LYS A 114 -3.23 -19.20 -6.75
CA LYS A 114 -2.55 -20.26 -5.96
C LYS A 114 -2.44 -21.55 -6.73
N GLU A 115 -3.51 -21.97 -7.41
CA GLU A 115 -3.50 -23.21 -8.19
C GLU A 115 -2.58 -23.12 -9.42
N MET A 116 -2.62 -22.01 -10.17
CA MET A 116 -1.71 -21.79 -11.29
C MET A 116 -0.24 -21.84 -10.88
N ILE A 117 0.10 -21.22 -9.74
CA ILE A 117 1.47 -21.20 -9.19
C ILE A 117 1.87 -22.59 -8.70
N ARG A 118 0.95 -23.33 -8.06
CA ARG A 118 1.18 -24.71 -7.64
C ARG A 118 1.50 -25.62 -8.82
N LEU A 119 0.73 -25.52 -9.91
CA LEU A 119 0.95 -26.28 -11.14
C LEU A 119 2.29 -25.96 -11.82
N ARG A 120 2.80 -24.74 -11.65
CA ARG A 120 4.15 -24.33 -12.08
C ARG A 120 5.27 -24.80 -11.14
N GLY A 121 4.95 -25.49 -10.06
CA GLY A 121 5.93 -25.94 -9.06
C GLY A 121 6.39 -24.84 -8.10
N GLY A 122 5.61 -23.77 -7.95
CA GLY A 122 5.83 -22.72 -6.95
C GLY A 122 6.29 -21.37 -7.50
N LEU A 123 6.39 -20.38 -6.60
CA LEU A 123 6.68 -18.98 -6.91
C LEU A 123 8.03 -18.74 -7.62
N HIS A 124 9.00 -19.62 -7.46
CA HIS A 124 10.32 -19.49 -8.08
C HIS A 124 10.32 -19.86 -9.57
N ASN A 125 9.27 -20.54 -10.04
CA ASN A 125 9.19 -21.09 -11.40
C ASN A 125 8.30 -20.26 -12.34
N LEU A 126 8.05 -18.99 -12.02
CA LEU A 126 7.14 -18.13 -12.80
C LEU A 126 7.78 -17.47 -14.02
N GLY A 127 9.10 -17.60 -14.20
CA GLY A 127 9.83 -17.06 -15.36
C GLY A 127 10.11 -15.56 -15.26
N LEU A 128 10.52 -14.96 -16.39
CA LEU A 128 10.87 -13.53 -16.53
C LEU A 128 11.82 -13.02 -15.45
N SER A 129 12.87 -13.80 -15.14
CA SER A 129 13.89 -13.45 -14.15
C SER A 129 13.32 -13.07 -12.77
N GLY A 130 12.21 -13.71 -12.38
CA GLY A 130 11.54 -13.47 -11.10
C GLY A 130 10.63 -12.24 -11.08
N PHE A 131 10.46 -11.52 -12.20
CA PHE A 131 9.60 -10.35 -12.27
C PHE A 131 8.14 -10.66 -11.91
N VAL A 132 7.59 -11.76 -12.47
CA VAL A 132 6.20 -12.19 -12.19
C VAL A 132 6.03 -12.56 -10.71
N ARG A 133 7.04 -13.21 -10.11
CA ARG A 133 7.05 -13.47 -8.67
C ARG A 133 6.94 -12.17 -7.88
N LYS A 134 7.76 -11.17 -8.20
CA LYS A 134 7.73 -9.85 -7.55
C LYS A 134 6.36 -9.19 -7.68
N MET A 135 5.72 -9.27 -8.85
CA MET A 135 4.37 -8.75 -9.03
C MET A 135 3.33 -9.46 -8.16
N VAL A 136 3.35 -10.80 -8.14
CA VAL A 136 2.41 -11.60 -7.32
C VAL A 136 2.51 -11.19 -5.86
N LEU A 137 3.73 -11.21 -5.31
CA LEU A 137 4.01 -10.83 -3.91
C LEU A 137 3.63 -9.38 -3.64
N HIS A 138 3.95 -8.47 -4.55
CA HIS A 138 3.62 -7.05 -4.41
C HIS A 138 2.12 -6.82 -4.31
N ILE A 139 1.33 -7.44 -5.19
CA ILE A 139 -0.12 -7.30 -5.16
C ILE A 139 -0.72 -8.02 -3.95
N ASP A 140 -0.16 -9.16 -3.54
CA ASP A 140 -0.58 -9.87 -2.33
C ASP A 140 -0.49 -8.97 -1.09
N TYR A 141 0.62 -8.23 -0.92
CA TYR A 141 0.69 -7.22 0.14
C TYR A 141 -0.33 -6.10 0.00
N ASN A 142 -0.56 -5.59 -1.21
CA ASN A 142 -1.55 -4.53 -1.41
C ASN A 142 -2.94 -4.98 -0.94
N VAL A 143 -3.31 -6.23 -1.24
CA VAL A 143 -4.55 -6.84 -0.75
C VAL A 143 -4.48 -7.03 0.77
N ALA A 144 -3.45 -7.69 1.29
CA ALA A 144 -3.30 -7.99 2.71
C ALA A 144 -3.33 -6.74 3.61
N CYS A 145 -2.52 -5.74 3.27
CA CYS A 145 -2.40 -4.50 4.03
C CYS A 145 -3.69 -3.69 4.02
N SER A 146 -4.39 -3.62 2.87
CA SER A 146 -5.63 -2.84 2.75
C SER A 146 -6.84 -3.52 3.38
N TYR A 147 -6.92 -4.84 3.29
CA TYR A 147 -8.02 -5.60 3.88
C TYR A 147 -7.77 -6.00 5.34
N ASP A 148 -6.58 -5.71 5.86
CA ASP A 148 -6.15 -6.07 7.20
C ASP A 148 -6.22 -7.60 7.41
N ILE A 149 -5.61 -8.35 6.49
CA ILE A 149 -5.57 -9.82 6.48
C ILE A 149 -4.13 -10.34 6.30
N GLU A 150 -3.95 -11.65 6.39
CA GLU A 150 -2.67 -12.30 6.09
C GLU A 150 -2.40 -12.39 4.58
N PRO A 151 -1.13 -12.22 4.14
CA PRO A 151 -0.72 -12.51 2.77
C PRO A 151 -1.08 -13.94 2.39
N ALA A 152 -1.55 -14.11 1.15
CA ALA A 152 -1.96 -15.39 0.64
C ALA A 152 -0.75 -16.27 0.26
N PHE A 153 0.41 -15.66 -0.02
CA PHE A 153 1.64 -16.31 -0.43
C PHE A 153 2.74 -16.18 0.62
N SER A 154 3.70 -17.11 0.60
CA SER A 154 4.87 -17.02 1.47
C SER A 154 5.88 -16.00 0.95
N HIS A 155 6.21 -15.03 1.78
CA HIS A 155 7.25 -14.04 1.53
C HIS A 155 8.56 -14.46 2.21
N VAL A 156 9.69 -14.11 1.61
CA VAL A 156 11.02 -14.43 2.16
C VAL A 156 11.70 -13.11 2.49
N GLU A 157 11.70 -12.77 3.77
CA GLU A 157 12.27 -11.51 4.25
C GLU A 157 13.80 -11.54 4.20
N PRO A 158 14.43 -10.62 3.45
CA PRO A 158 15.87 -10.44 3.54
C PRO A 158 16.24 -9.79 4.87
N THR A 159 17.29 -10.31 5.52
CA THR A 159 17.82 -9.75 6.76
C THR A 159 18.53 -8.43 6.45
N GLN A 160 17.94 -7.29 6.84
CA GLN A 160 18.47 -5.93 6.66
C GLN A 160 18.71 -5.52 5.19
N PRO A 161 17.65 -5.23 4.42
CA PRO A 161 17.78 -4.79 3.05
C PRO A 161 18.42 -3.39 2.95
N ARG A 162 19.45 -3.28 2.10
CA ARG A 162 20.05 -1.99 1.75
C ARG A 162 19.07 -1.14 0.97
N HIS A 163 19.02 0.14 1.30
CA HIS A 163 18.14 1.12 0.66
C HIS A 163 18.77 2.52 0.73
N PRO A 164 18.45 3.41 -0.22
CA PRO A 164 18.89 4.79 -0.18
C PRO A 164 18.13 5.57 0.88
N VAL A 165 18.72 6.67 1.35
CA VAL A 165 18.24 7.47 2.49
C VAL A 165 16.78 7.90 2.30
N GLU A 166 16.39 8.28 1.10
CA GLU A 166 15.05 8.73 0.71
C GLU A 166 13.95 7.68 0.96
N MET A 167 14.32 6.40 0.97
CA MET A 167 13.40 5.29 1.19
C MET A 167 13.20 4.96 2.67
N SER A 168 13.95 5.61 3.58
CA SER A 168 13.87 5.38 5.02
C SER A 168 12.42 5.39 5.51
N ILE A 169 12.05 4.34 6.24
CA ILE A 169 10.70 4.13 6.78
C ILE A 169 10.79 3.63 8.23
N PRO A 170 9.85 4.00 9.12
CA PRO A 170 9.82 3.50 10.49
C PRO A 170 9.63 1.98 10.64
N PHE A 171 9.15 1.28 9.60
CA PHE A 171 8.87 -0.17 9.68
C PHE A 171 10.10 -1.06 9.62
N VAL A 172 11.25 -0.53 9.16
CA VAL A 172 12.46 -1.32 8.94
C VAL A 172 13.63 -0.68 9.70
N ALA A 173 14.49 -1.53 10.28
CA ALA A 173 15.73 -1.07 10.89
C ALA A 173 16.65 -0.43 9.85
N ALA A 174 17.34 0.63 10.25
CA ALA A 174 18.31 1.34 9.42
C ALA A 174 19.58 1.61 10.21
N GLU A 175 20.69 1.82 9.51
CA GLU A 175 21.98 2.15 10.12
C GLU A 175 21.99 3.55 10.74
N GLN A 176 21.17 4.46 10.21
CA GLN A 176 21.11 5.87 10.60
C GLN A 176 19.71 6.23 11.11
N ASP A 177 19.67 7.03 12.16
CA ASP A 177 18.45 7.65 12.68
C ASP A 177 17.97 8.75 11.72
N PHE A 178 16.66 8.97 11.66
CA PHE A 178 16.08 10.06 10.87
C PHE A 178 16.66 11.42 11.27
N CYS A 179 16.98 11.63 12.56
CA CYS A 179 17.62 12.84 13.04
C CYS A 179 19.01 13.09 12.44
N SER A 180 19.71 12.05 11.96
CA SER A 180 21.02 12.16 11.31
C SER A 180 20.95 12.47 9.82
N ILE A 181 19.78 12.31 9.20
CA ILE A 181 19.57 12.43 7.74
C ILE A 181 18.54 13.51 7.38
N THR A 182 18.35 14.51 8.26
CA THR A 182 17.33 15.55 8.05
C THR A 182 17.60 16.44 6.83
N GLU A 183 18.87 16.66 6.50
CA GLU A 183 19.27 17.54 5.40
C GLU A 183 19.03 16.85 4.04
N GLU A 184 19.42 15.59 3.92
CA GLU A 184 19.19 14.73 2.77
C GLU A 184 17.69 14.54 2.52
N LEU A 185 16.95 14.26 3.60
CA LEU A 185 15.51 14.11 3.52
C LEU A 185 14.78 15.43 3.37
N GLN A 186 15.40 16.59 3.63
CA GLN A 186 14.76 17.91 3.68
C GLN A 186 13.50 17.93 4.56
N ILE A 187 13.64 17.51 5.81
CA ILE A 187 12.58 17.50 6.83
C ILE A 187 13.02 18.23 8.10
N GLY A 188 12.06 18.77 8.86
CA GLY A 188 12.31 19.38 10.16
C GLY A 188 12.74 18.36 11.23
N LYS A 189 13.44 18.85 12.26
CA LYS A 189 13.93 18.01 13.38
C LYS A 189 12.79 17.36 14.16
N GLU A 190 11.66 18.06 14.28
CA GLU A 190 10.45 17.58 14.93
C GLU A 190 9.86 16.37 14.17
N THR A 191 9.86 16.42 12.84
CA THR A 191 9.44 15.29 11.99
C THR A 191 10.37 14.10 12.18
N ALA A 192 11.68 14.32 12.16
CA ALA A 192 12.67 13.27 12.34
C ALA A 192 12.56 12.59 13.71
N THR A 193 12.37 13.39 14.77
CA THR A 193 12.15 12.87 16.14
C THR A 193 10.92 11.96 16.19
N ILE A 194 9.80 12.37 15.59
CA ILE A 194 8.59 11.53 15.51
C ILE A 194 8.89 10.22 14.77
N LEU A 195 9.62 10.28 13.65
CA LEU A 195 9.92 9.09 12.86
C LEU A 195 10.86 8.12 13.58
N ASP A 196 11.85 8.62 14.32
CA ASP A 196 12.73 7.81 15.18
C ASP A 196 11.96 7.15 16.33
N ASP A 197 11.08 7.90 16.98
CA ASP A 197 10.21 7.37 18.04
C ASP A 197 9.31 6.24 17.51
N MET A 198 8.72 6.46 16.33
CA MET A 198 7.88 5.47 15.68
C MET A 198 8.67 4.26 15.22
N ARG A 199 9.89 4.44 14.71
CA ARG A 199 10.77 3.33 14.35
C ARG A 199 11.09 2.48 15.58
N PHE A 200 11.46 3.12 16.68
CA PHE A 200 11.76 2.44 17.94
C PHE A 200 10.60 1.56 18.43
N VAL A 201 9.39 2.13 18.54
CA VAL A 201 8.24 1.39 19.08
C VAL A 201 7.74 0.30 18.13
N ILE A 202 7.77 0.53 16.81
CA ILE A 202 7.32 -0.47 15.83
C ILE A 202 8.29 -1.65 15.77
N LEU A 203 9.61 -1.39 15.77
CA LEU A 203 10.60 -2.48 15.80
C LEU A 203 10.54 -3.28 17.11
N ALA A 204 10.32 -2.61 18.24
CA ALA A 204 10.09 -3.29 19.51
C ALA A 204 8.83 -4.18 19.48
N LEU A 205 7.75 -3.70 18.87
CA LEU A 205 6.51 -4.46 18.68
C LEU A 205 6.72 -5.68 17.79
N ILE A 206 7.36 -5.51 16.63
CA ILE A 206 7.60 -6.61 15.68
C ILE A 206 8.43 -7.70 16.35
N LYS A 207 9.49 -7.33 17.06
CA LYS A 207 10.31 -8.28 17.83
C LYS A 207 9.50 -9.01 18.89
N HIS A 208 8.65 -8.28 19.63
CA HIS A 208 7.77 -8.87 20.64
C HIS A 208 6.77 -9.86 20.02
N ALA A 209 6.19 -9.52 18.86
CA ALA A 209 5.24 -10.37 18.14
C ALA A 209 5.86 -11.66 17.57
N GLU A 210 7.17 -11.66 17.29
CA GLU A 210 7.90 -12.84 16.80
C GLU A 210 8.30 -13.81 17.91
N GLN A 211 8.40 -13.33 19.15
CA GLN A 211 8.96 -14.09 20.28
C GLN A 211 7.90 -14.72 21.20
N ASP A 212 6.60 -14.57 20.89
CA ASP A 212 5.47 -14.92 21.79
C ASP A 212 5.76 -14.48 23.24
N SER A 213 6.27 -13.26 23.34
CA SER A 213 6.80 -12.68 24.56
C SER A 213 5.78 -12.61 25.70
N ALA A 214 6.24 -12.84 26.93
CA ALA A 214 5.41 -12.90 28.13
C ALA A 214 4.71 -11.57 28.48
N GLU A 215 3.65 -11.61 29.30
CA GLU A 215 2.87 -10.45 29.75
C GLU A 215 3.69 -9.24 30.25
N PRO A 216 4.82 -9.41 31.01
CA PRO A 216 5.62 -8.26 31.45
C PRO A 216 6.25 -7.47 30.29
N GLU A 217 6.58 -8.14 29.18
CA GLU A 217 7.13 -7.48 27.99
C GLU A 217 6.05 -6.73 27.22
N GLN A 218 4.83 -7.28 27.19
CA GLN A 218 3.66 -6.61 26.63
C GLN A 218 3.33 -5.32 27.40
N MET A 219 3.36 -5.35 28.75
CA MET A 219 3.15 -4.16 29.57
C MET A 219 4.19 -3.07 29.30
N LYS A 220 5.47 -3.45 29.13
CA LYS A 220 6.55 -2.52 28.76
C LYS A 220 6.28 -1.87 27.40
N LEU A 221 5.91 -2.66 26.39
CA LEU A 221 5.59 -2.15 25.06
C LEU A 221 4.44 -1.14 25.11
N THR A 222 3.34 -1.47 25.80
CA THR A 222 2.20 -0.56 25.96
C THR A 222 2.59 0.71 26.73
N ALA A 223 3.41 0.61 27.78
CA ALA A 223 3.91 1.77 28.52
C ALA A 223 4.80 2.67 27.65
N THR A 224 5.70 2.09 26.86
CA THR A 224 6.54 2.80 25.89
C THR A 224 5.69 3.51 24.83
N ALA A 225 4.72 2.81 24.23
CA ALA A 225 3.81 3.40 23.25
C ALA A 225 2.97 4.54 23.84
N THR A 226 2.50 4.40 25.08
CA THR A 226 1.78 5.45 25.83
C THR A 226 2.67 6.68 26.03
N TRP A 227 3.90 6.48 26.50
CA TRP A 227 4.85 7.58 26.72
C TRP A 227 5.20 8.32 25.41
N ILE A 228 5.44 7.58 24.32
CA ILE A 228 5.68 8.17 22.99
C ILE A 228 4.47 8.94 22.50
N ARG A 229 3.26 8.36 22.62
CA ARG A 229 2.00 9.02 22.26
C ARG A 229 1.86 10.36 22.97
N ASP A 230 2.04 10.37 24.29
CA ASP A 230 1.85 11.56 25.12
C ASP A 230 2.91 12.63 24.80
N ARG A 231 4.16 12.21 24.53
CA ARG A 231 5.22 13.10 24.04
C ARG A 231 4.85 13.72 22.68
N ILE A 232 4.42 12.92 21.70
CA ILE A 232 4.03 13.42 20.37
C ILE A 232 2.80 14.35 20.47
N ALA A 233 1.84 14.01 21.33
CA ALA A 233 0.67 14.84 21.58
C ALA A 233 1.04 16.20 22.20
N SER A 234 2.10 16.26 23.02
CA SER A 234 2.61 17.50 23.60
C SER A 234 3.39 18.39 22.61
N LEU A 235 3.86 17.83 21.47
CA LEU A 235 4.51 18.62 20.44
C LEU A 235 3.53 19.61 19.79
N PRO A 236 4.01 20.78 19.32
CA PRO A 236 3.15 21.77 18.67
C PRO A 236 2.36 21.15 17.52
N ASP A 237 1.06 21.33 17.45
CA ASP A 237 0.22 20.79 16.36
C ASP A 237 0.33 21.60 15.04
N GLY A 238 1.07 22.71 15.07
CA GLY A 238 1.19 23.63 13.93
C GLY A 238 -0.09 24.41 13.63
N SER A 239 -1.01 24.54 14.60
CA SER A 239 -2.22 25.37 14.47
C SER A 239 -1.91 26.87 14.58
N SER A 240 -0.89 27.24 15.35
CA SER A 240 -0.45 28.62 15.52
C SER A 240 0.21 29.15 14.25
N LEU A 241 -0.41 30.16 13.63
CA LEU A 241 0.10 30.83 12.41
C LEU A 241 1.48 31.48 12.59
N ALA A 242 1.90 31.75 13.84
CA ALA A 242 3.21 32.30 14.15
C ALA A 242 4.33 31.24 14.18
N SER A 243 3.98 29.95 14.19
CA SER A 243 4.97 28.87 14.22
C SER A 243 5.48 28.54 12.81
N PRO A 244 6.79 28.27 12.63
CA PRO A 244 7.32 27.70 11.39
C PRO A 244 6.63 26.39 10.98
N LEU A 245 6.10 25.63 11.95
CA LEU A 245 5.39 24.37 11.72
C LEU A 245 3.97 24.58 11.14
N ALA A 246 3.48 25.83 11.06
CA ALA A 246 2.16 26.12 10.51
C ALA A 246 2.02 25.70 9.04
N SER A 247 3.10 25.82 8.26
CA SER A 247 3.17 25.42 6.86
C SER A 247 3.89 24.08 6.63
N ASP A 248 4.38 23.42 7.68
CA ASP A 248 5.02 22.11 7.57
C ASP A 248 3.96 20.99 7.58
N PHE A 249 3.41 20.73 6.40
CA PHE A 249 2.42 19.68 6.20
C PHE A 249 3.02 18.26 6.24
N ILE A 250 4.35 18.10 6.08
CA ILE A 250 5.01 16.79 6.26
C ILE A 250 5.00 16.46 7.74
N TYR A 251 5.46 17.38 8.59
CA TYR A 251 5.40 17.26 10.04
C TYR A 251 3.99 16.92 10.53
N LYS A 252 3.00 17.71 10.11
CA LYS A 252 1.59 17.49 10.51
C LYS A 252 1.08 16.11 10.11
N SER A 253 1.41 15.65 8.89
CA SER A 253 1.01 14.33 8.40
C SER A 253 1.66 13.21 9.22
N CYS A 254 2.96 13.30 9.47
CA CYS A 254 3.69 12.35 10.30
C CYS A 254 3.17 12.31 11.74
N ARG A 255 2.86 13.48 12.33
CA ARG A 255 2.30 13.58 13.68
C ARG A 255 0.94 12.90 13.78
N ILE A 256 0.03 13.14 12.82
CA ILE A 256 -1.29 12.49 12.80
C ILE A 256 -1.14 10.97 12.65
N ALA A 257 -0.33 10.52 11.69
CA ALA A 257 -0.08 9.09 11.46
C ALA A 257 0.51 8.40 12.71
N ALA A 258 1.50 9.02 13.35
CA ALA A 258 2.13 8.52 14.56
C ALA A 258 1.13 8.39 15.73
N LEU A 259 0.23 9.37 15.90
CA LEU A 259 -0.82 9.30 16.92
C LEU A 259 -1.81 8.18 16.65
N ILE A 260 -2.19 7.94 15.38
CA ILE A 260 -3.05 6.81 15.00
C ILE A 260 -2.38 5.48 15.34
N TYR A 261 -1.11 5.30 14.97
CA TYR A 261 -0.35 4.09 15.32
C TYR A 261 -0.23 3.89 16.82
N CYS A 262 0.18 4.93 17.56
CA CYS A 262 0.34 4.83 19.00
C CYS A 262 -0.99 4.49 19.69
N LYS A 263 -2.09 5.11 19.26
CA LYS A 263 -3.43 4.79 19.75
C LYS A 263 -3.78 3.33 19.49
N ALA A 264 -3.51 2.83 18.29
CA ALA A 264 -3.76 1.43 17.93
C ALA A 264 -2.93 0.46 18.77
N ILE A 265 -1.65 0.77 19.01
CA ILE A 265 -0.75 -0.05 19.83
C ILE A 265 -1.20 -0.05 21.29
N VAL A 266 -1.55 1.11 21.85
CA VAL A 266 -1.99 1.24 23.24
C VAL A 266 -3.33 0.55 23.48
N GLU A 267 -4.28 0.72 22.58
CA GLU A 267 -5.60 0.08 22.65
C GLU A 267 -5.58 -1.39 22.20
N ARG A 268 -4.43 -1.87 21.68
CA ARG A 268 -4.25 -3.18 21.05
C ARG A 268 -5.41 -3.51 20.09
N SER A 269 -5.66 -2.59 19.17
CA SER A 269 -6.82 -2.64 18.26
C SER A 269 -6.41 -2.30 16.83
N SER A 270 -7.11 -2.87 15.85
CA SER A 270 -6.82 -2.63 14.43
C SER A 270 -6.92 -1.14 14.04
N LEU A 271 -6.12 -0.75 13.05
CA LEU A 271 -6.13 0.61 12.49
C LEU A 271 -7.52 0.98 11.94
N THR A 272 -8.25 0.00 11.40
CA THR A 272 -9.61 0.16 10.89
C THR A 272 -10.61 0.61 11.97
N LYS A 273 -10.40 0.17 13.22
CA LYS A 273 -11.26 0.51 14.36
C LYS A 273 -10.81 1.80 15.03
N VAL A 274 -9.50 2.01 15.12
CA VAL A 274 -8.89 3.12 15.86
C VAL A 274 -8.91 4.44 15.08
N CYS A 275 -8.66 4.37 13.77
CA CYS A 275 -8.68 5.54 12.89
C CYS A 275 -10.12 5.93 12.57
N THR A 276 -10.61 6.95 13.26
CA THR A 276 -11.95 7.51 13.06
C THR A 276 -12.04 8.26 11.73
N LEU A 277 -13.26 8.46 11.22
CA LEU A 277 -13.47 9.27 10.02
C LEU A 277 -12.89 10.70 10.18
N LYS A 278 -12.95 11.27 11.38
CA LYS A 278 -12.36 12.59 11.68
C LYS A 278 -10.83 12.56 11.52
N GLU A 279 -10.16 11.57 12.08
CA GLU A 279 -8.70 11.40 11.95
C GLU A 279 -8.32 11.16 10.48
N LEU A 280 -9.05 10.30 9.77
CA LEU A 280 -8.86 10.05 8.34
C LEU A 280 -9.00 11.32 7.49
N THR A 281 -10.10 12.07 7.64
CA THR A 281 -10.33 13.31 6.89
C THR A 281 -9.28 14.37 7.23
N HIS A 282 -8.85 14.46 8.49
CA HIS A 282 -7.82 15.39 8.91
C HIS A 282 -6.45 15.02 8.30
N LEU A 283 -6.08 13.74 8.32
CA LEU A 283 -4.87 13.24 7.69
C LEU A 283 -4.90 13.49 6.18
N TRP A 284 -6.02 13.17 5.54
CA TRP A 284 -6.25 13.39 4.11
C TRP A 284 -6.06 14.86 3.73
N ALA A 285 -6.76 15.78 4.40
CA ALA A 285 -6.68 17.22 4.12
C ALA A 285 -5.26 17.78 4.34
N THR A 286 -4.50 17.20 5.27
CA THR A 286 -3.14 17.61 5.59
C THR A 286 -2.12 17.07 4.59
N MET A 287 -2.13 15.76 4.34
CA MET A 287 -1.18 15.07 3.47
C MET A 287 -1.20 15.60 2.04
N TRP A 288 -2.38 15.97 1.52
CA TRP A 288 -2.53 16.49 0.15
C TRP A 288 -2.17 17.96 -0.01
N ARG A 289 -1.80 18.65 1.06
CA ARG A 289 -1.17 19.98 0.97
C ARG A 289 0.29 19.89 0.54
N VAL A 290 0.92 18.71 0.68
CA VAL A 290 2.26 18.42 0.17
C VAL A 290 2.15 17.96 -1.29
N LYS A 291 2.98 18.53 -2.17
CA LYS A 291 3.01 18.14 -3.59
C LYS A 291 3.44 16.67 -3.73
N LEU A 292 2.81 15.93 -4.65
CA LEU A 292 3.20 14.54 -4.93
C LEU A 292 4.67 14.40 -5.38
N SER A 293 5.22 15.40 -6.07
CA SER A 293 6.65 15.43 -6.42
C SER A 293 7.56 15.47 -5.20
N ARG A 294 7.10 16.07 -4.10
CA ARG A 294 7.80 16.05 -2.82
C ARG A 294 7.66 14.70 -2.12
N TRP A 295 6.46 14.11 -2.12
CA TRP A 295 6.27 12.74 -1.60
C TRP A 295 7.13 11.71 -2.34
N LYS A 296 7.32 11.89 -3.65
CA LYS A 296 8.20 11.07 -4.46
C LYS A 296 9.69 11.13 -4.06
N GLN A 297 10.14 12.24 -3.46
CA GLN A 297 11.51 12.37 -2.96
C GLN A 297 11.72 11.72 -1.59
N ILE A 298 10.64 11.42 -0.85
CA ILE A 298 10.67 10.76 0.46
C ILE A 298 9.62 9.66 0.54
N PRO A 299 9.65 8.68 -0.39
CA PRO A 299 8.58 7.71 -0.56
C PRO A 299 8.39 6.81 0.66
N GLY A 300 9.43 6.57 1.47
CA GLY A 300 9.32 5.82 2.72
C GLY A 300 8.45 6.51 3.76
N ILE A 301 8.65 7.82 3.96
CA ILE A 301 7.82 8.64 4.86
C ILE A 301 6.38 8.70 4.33
N PHE A 302 6.20 8.90 3.02
CA PHE A 302 4.87 8.91 2.42
C PHE A 302 4.12 7.59 2.63
N LEU A 303 4.81 6.46 2.45
CA LEU A 303 4.25 5.13 2.67
C LEU A 303 3.84 4.91 4.12
N PHE A 304 4.68 5.31 5.09
CA PHE A 304 4.36 5.26 6.52
C PHE A 304 3.07 6.02 6.86
N VAL A 305 2.93 7.23 6.32
CA VAL A 305 1.78 8.10 6.53
C VAL A 305 0.51 7.46 5.95
N ILE A 306 0.53 7.04 4.68
CA ILE A 306 -0.64 6.43 4.02
C ILE A 306 -1.06 5.13 4.71
N ALA A 307 -0.10 4.29 5.10
CA ALA A 307 -0.38 3.01 5.73
C ALA A 307 -1.20 3.15 7.03
N SER A 308 -1.07 4.27 7.75
CA SER A 308 -1.76 4.50 9.03
C SER A 308 -3.29 4.54 8.90
N ALA A 309 -3.79 4.86 7.71
CA ALA A 309 -5.20 5.02 7.43
C ALA A 309 -5.71 4.12 6.30
N LEU A 310 -4.85 3.26 5.74
CA LEU A 310 -5.14 2.47 4.55
C LEU A 310 -6.39 1.59 4.72
N SER A 311 -6.43 0.78 5.78
CA SER A 311 -7.55 -0.15 6.04
C SER A 311 -8.80 0.58 6.53
N ALA A 312 -8.63 1.66 7.30
CA ALA A 312 -9.74 2.51 7.76
C ALA A 312 -10.43 3.24 6.60
N ALA A 313 -9.68 3.60 5.55
CA ALA A 313 -10.21 4.32 4.40
C ALA A 313 -11.04 3.43 3.46
N GLU A 314 -10.96 2.09 3.54
CA GLU A 314 -11.49 1.15 2.55
C GLU A 314 -12.93 1.43 2.12
N LEU A 315 -13.82 1.69 3.08
CA LEU A 315 -15.26 1.92 2.86
C LEU A 315 -15.63 3.40 2.77
N THR A 316 -14.64 4.29 2.66
CA THR A 316 -14.83 5.75 2.61
C THR A 316 -14.56 6.30 1.21
N PRO A 317 -15.03 7.51 0.88
CA PRO A 317 -14.69 8.17 -0.39
C PRO A 317 -13.18 8.25 -0.67
N HIS A 318 -12.36 8.28 0.40
CA HIS A 318 -10.90 8.35 0.31
C HIS A 318 -10.23 7.01 -0.02
N GLY A 319 -10.94 5.88 0.15
CA GLY A 319 -10.37 4.53 0.14
C GLY A 319 -9.70 4.15 -1.17
N ARG A 320 -10.38 4.39 -2.30
CA ARG A 320 -9.83 4.04 -3.63
C ARG A 320 -8.54 4.78 -3.93
N PHE A 321 -8.52 6.08 -3.67
CA PHE A 321 -7.33 6.89 -3.89
C PHE A 321 -6.20 6.53 -2.92
N THR A 322 -6.52 6.28 -1.65
CA THR A 322 -5.53 5.85 -0.64
C THR A 322 -4.88 4.52 -1.06
N LYS A 323 -5.68 3.54 -1.50
CA LYS A 323 -5.19 2.28 -2.08
C LYS A 323 -4.34 2.49 -3.33
N ALA A 324 -4.77 3.35 -4.25
CA ALA A 324 -4.01 3.66 -5.46
C ALA A 324 -2.64 4.26 -5.12
N MET A 325 -2.59 5.25 -4.24
CA MET A 325 -1.35 5.89 -3.83
C MET A 325 -0.45 4.96 -3.02
N PHE A 326 -1.01 4.11 -2.16
CA PHE A 326 -0.26 3.05 -1.48
C PHE A 326 0.39 2.08 -2.48
N LYS A 327 -0.39 1.57 -3.44
CA LYS A 327 0.12 0.69 -4.51
C LYS A 327 1.19 1.38 -5.34
N THR A 328 0.96 2.62 -5.74
CA THR A 328 1.93 3.38 -6.54
C THR A 328 3.22 3.64 -5.76
N ALA A 329 3.14 4.00 -4.48
CA ALA A 329 4.33 4.25 -3.65
C ALA A 329 5.15 2.98 -3.43
N THR A 330 4.48 1.87 -3.10
CA THR A 330 5.13 0.56 -2.93
C THR A 330 5.70 0.05 -4.25
N SER A 331 5.02 0.26 -5.38
CA SER A 331 5.55 -0.07 -6.72
C SER A 331 6.79 0.76 -7.04
N PHE A 332 6.73 2.08 -6.80
CA PHE A 332 7.85 2.99 -7.05
C PHE A 332 9.12 2.57 -6.31
N ILE A 333 9.01 2.19 -5.03
CA ILE A 333 10.14 1.67 -4.24
C ILE A 333 10.56 0.28 -4.76
N GLY A 334 9.60 -0.62 -4.98
CA GLY A 334 9.84 -2.02 -5.29
C GLY A 334 10.43 -2.32 -6.67
N LEU A 335 10.39 -1.36 -7.60
CA LEU A 335 11.02 -1.53 -8.92
C LEU A 335 12.54 -1.69 -8.80
N ASP A 336 13.17 -0.89 -7.95
CA ASP A 336 14.63 -0.90 -7.77
C ASP A 336 15.05 -1.57 -6.45
N TYR A 337 14.18 -1.54 -5.43
CA TYR A 337 14.47 -2.04 -4.08
C TYR A 337 13.38 -2.99 -3.57
N PHE A 338 13.12 -4.04 -4.34
CA PHE A 338 12.07 -5.03 -4.01
C PHE A 338 12.25 -5.64 -2.61
N ASP A 339 13.47 -6.05 -2.27
CA ASP A 339 13.80 -6.69 -1.00
C ASP A 339 13.52 -5.75 0.20
N PHE A 340 13.73 -4.45 0.01
CA PHE A 340 13.40 -3.44 1.00
C PHE A 340 11.89 -3.26 1.19
N VAL A 341 11.14 -3.13 0.09
CA VAL A 341 9.68 -2.97 0.19
C VAL A 341 8.99 -4.24 0.70
N ASP A 342 9.52 -5.43 0.37
CA ASP A 342 9.04 -6.71 0.91
C ASP A 342 9.19 -6.75 2.43
N ALA A 343 10.37 -6.40 2.96
CA ALA A 343 10.59 -6.31 4.41
C ALA A 343 9.69 -5.25 5.09
N ALA A 344 9.54 -4.06 4.49
CA ALA A 344 8.71 -2.99 5.04
C ALA A 344 7.22 -3.35 5.09
N LEU A 345 6.70 -4.01 4.04
CA LEU A 345 5.30 -4.43 3.98
C LEU A 345 5.04 -5.62 4.90
N MET A 346 5.98 -6.55 5.01
CA MET A 346 5.86 -7.64 5.99
C MET A 346 5.88 -7.13 7.42
N ALA A 347 6.75 -6.17 7.74
CA ALA A 347 6.75 -5.48 9.03
C ALA A 347 5.39 -4.84 9.35
N PHE A 348 4.75 -4.21 8.34
CA PHE A 348 3.41 -3.66 8.48
C PHE A 348 2.33 -4.74 8.67
N VAL A 349 2.41 -5.86 7.94
CA VAL A 349 1.53 -7.02 8.13
C VAL A 349 1.67 -7.59 9.54
N LYS A 350 2.91 -7.74 10.06
CA LYS A 350 3.17 -8.20 11.43
C LYS A 350 2.58 -7.26 12.48
N LEU A 351 2.72 -5.94 12.27
CA LEU A 351 2.05 -4.93 13.09
C LEU A 351 0.53 -5.13 13.08
N GLN A 352 -0.08 -5.22 11.90
CA GLN A 352 -1.52 -5.42 11.75
C GLN A 352 -2.00 -6.72 12.41
N ARG A 353 -1.29 -7.83 12.20
CA ARG A 353 -1.57 -9.12 12.85
C ARG A 353 -1.59 -8.98 14.37
N TRP A 354 -0.56 -8.38 14.95
CA TRP A 354 -0.48 -8.17 16.40
C TRP A 354 -1.65 -7.32 16.91
N LEU A 355 -2.00 -6.24 16.20
CA LEU A 355 -3.13 -5.38 16.55
C LEU A 355 -4.47 -6.11 16.51
N ARG A 356 -4.70 -6.99 15.51
CA ARG A 356 -5.94 -7.78 15.40
C ARG A 356 -6.12 -8.78 16.53
N THR A 357 -5.04 -9.37 17.04
CA THR A 357 -5.10 -10.36 18.14
C THR A 357 -5.52 -9.77 19.49
N GLY A 358 -5.60 -8.44 19.63
CA GLY A 358 -5.87 -7.77 20.91
C GLY A 358 -7.31 -7.42 21.23
N GLY A 359 -8.22 -7.50 20.26
CA GLY A 359 -9.64 -7.21 20.47
C GLY A 359 -10.51 -8.30 19.87
N GLU A 360 -11.74 -8.45 20.38
CA GLU A 360 -12.75 -9.27 19.71
C GLU A 360 -13.00 -8.71 18.30
N GLU A 361 -12.74 -9.52 17.27
CA GLU A 361 -13.09 -9.18 15.89
C GLU A 361 -14.62 -9.10 15.79
N VAL A 362 -15.14 -7.90 15.52
CA VAL A 362 -16.49 -7.80 14.98
C VAL A 362 -16.35 -8.11 13.49
N GLU A 363 -16.72 -9.34 13.10
CA GLU A 363 -16.94 -9.69 11.70
C GLU A 363 -17.85 -8.61 11.08
N ARG A 364 -17.31 -7.80 10.18
CA ARG A 364 -18.14 -6.90 9.38
C ARG A 364 -18.86 -7.75 8.32
N SER A 365 -20.05 -8.22 8.66
CA SER A 365 -21.00 -8.80 7.69
C SER A 365 -21.66 -7.74 6.79
N SER A 366 -21.17 -6.50 6.79
CA SER A 366 -21.72 -5.44 5.95
C SER A 366 -21.17 -5.57 4.54
N LYS A 367 -22.04 -5.88 3.57
CA LYS A 367 -21.75 -5.70 2.14
C LYS A 367 -21.14 -4.31 1.93
N PRO A 368 -20.08 -4.16 1.11
CA PRO A 368 -19.57 -2.86 0.75
C PRO A 368 -20.73 -1.99 0.28
N VAL A 369 -20.98 -0.87 0.95
CA VAL A 369 -21.95 0.11 0.45
C VAL A 369 -21.29 0.75 -0.76
N PRO A 370 -21.87 0.66 -1.97
CA PRO A 370 -21.35 1.36 -3.13
C PRO A 370 -21.30 2.86 -2.79
N LEU A 371 -20.11 3.46 -2.89
CA LEU A 371 -19.96 4.89 -2.67
C LEU A 371 -20.60 5.65 -3.83
N GLU A 372 -21.67 6.38 -3.54
CA GLU A 372 -21.99 7.59 -4.31
C GLU A 372 -20.84 8.58 -4.11
N PHE A 373 -20.20 8.96 -5.21
CA PHE A 373 -19.06 9.86 -5.25
C PHE A 373 -19.43 11.20 -4.57
N ILE A 374 -18.76 11.55 -3.47
CA ILE A 374 -18.69 12.95 -3.03
C ILE A 374 -17.38 13.49 -3.58
N HIS A 375 -17.49 14.29 -4.64
CA HIS A 375 -16.38 14.92 -5.34
C HIS A 375 -15.65 15.91 -4.43
N ILE A 376 -14.37 15.68 -4.14
CA ILE A 376 -13.50 16.63 -3.40
C ILE A 376 -12.45 17.24 -4.35
N TYR A 377 -12.71 17.24 -5.66
CA TYR A 377 -11.81 17.86 -6.65
C TYR A 377 -12.21 19.29 -7.05
N GLU A 378 -13.13 19.92 -6.31
CA GLU A 378 -13.40 21.35 -6.43
C GLU A 378 -12.82 22.10 -5.23
N SER A 379 -11.53 22.49 -5.35
CA SER A 379 -10.96 23.69 -4.72
C SER A 379 -9.62 24.05 -5.34
#